data_AF-A0A9P4IIN3-F1
#
_entry.id   AF-A0A9P4IIN3-F1
#
_cell.length_a   1.000
_cell.length_b   1.000
_cell.length_c   1.000
_cell.angle_alpha   90.00
_cell.angle_beta   90.00
_cell.angle_gamma   90.00
#
_symmetry.space_group_name_H-M   'P 1'
#
loop_
_entity.id
_entity.type
_entity.pdbx_description
1 polymer ?
#
loop_
_entity_poly.entity_id
_entity_poly.type
_entity_poly.pdbx_seq_one_letter_code
_entity_poly.pdbx_strand_id
1 'polypeptide(L)'
;MDPTLTPHFSLSFSPSKARAQRAQAADWAQIDSWLSSKYQGRSVPLFERNEDTLKALLALVAANEKADEEREVLWTVEKRTLAEVEADLERSDDDAAILEALRMHLSPDAQQSLDALAACSVAIDSPRPGAESTAHTLIQLTTQSHALSQQLHRLNHLHSYLQSQMFALRAQLRDIQPSKDTTANTFSVPLSLPQQTQEWTRNTKMLKAKVAEYEERLNALSASLPGSEYSVGVEDVVELENEVVDMRKRVNQLESQIKGFEGLPPDRDAARKEVKRIEKEVELLKRERDKVFAEMVGK
;
A
#
# COMPACT_ATOMS: atom_id res chain seq x y z
N MET A 1 -48.22 -57.67 16.21
CA MET A 1 -48.07 -56.37 16.86
C MET A 1 -46.60 -56.04 16.86
N ASP A 2 -46.28 -55.15 15.93
CA ASP A 2 -45.10 -54.35 15.64
C ASP A 2 -43.65 -54.88 15.53
N PRO A 3 -42.94 -54.47 14.44
CA PRO A 3 -41.56 -54.79 14.11
C PRO A 3 -40.60 -53.61 14.36
N THR A 4 -39.34 -53.83 14.76
CA THR A 4 -38.32 -52.76 14.67
C THR A 4 -36.88 -53.28 14.47
N LEU A 5 -36.39 -53.06 13.25
CA LEU A 5 -35.08 -52.48 12.93
C LEU A 5 -33.82 -53.07 13.59
N THR A 6 -33.22 -54.07 12.93
CA THR A 6 -31.75 -54.21 12.91
C THR A 6 -31.21 -53.52 11.66
N PRO A 7 -30.58 -52.33 11.75
CA PRO A 7 -29.94 -51.74 10.61
C PRO A 7 -28.65 -52.51 10.30
N HIS A 8 -28.59 -52.95 9.06
CA HIS A 8 -27.42 -53.26 8.25
C HIS A 8 -26.15 -52.50 8.69
N PHE A 9 -25.25 -53.16 9.42
CA PHE A 9 -23.81 -52.81 9.44
C PHE A 9 -23.02 -54.00 8.93
N SER A 10 -23.33 -54.40 7.69
CA SER A 10 -22.40 -55.12 6.84
C SER A 10 -21.09 -54.35 6.82
N LEU A 11 -20.05 -54.97 7.38
CA LEU A 11 -18.68 -54.48 7.46
C LEU A 11 -18.23 -53.76 6.18
N SER A 12 -18.19 -52.44 6.23
CA SER A 12 -17.46 -51.61 5.26
C SER A 12 -15.97 -51.57 5.61
N PHE A 13 -15.35 -52.72 5.89
CA PHE A 13 -13.90 -52.83 6.00
C PHE A 13 -13.33 -53.04 4.61
N SER A 14 -13.03 -51.94 3.93
CA SER A 14 -12.17 -51.98 2.74
C SER A 14 -10.82 -52.60 3.15
N PRO A 15 -10.32 -53.63 2.45
CA PRO A 15 -9.05 -54.30 2.76
C PRO A 15 -7.87 -53.31 2.93
N SER A 16 -7.92 -52.18 2.25
CA SER A 16 -6.94 -51.10 2.36
C SER A 16 -6.94 -50.42 3.74
N LYS A 17 -8.11 -50.20 4.36
CA LYS A 17 -8.21 -49.61 5.71
C LYS A 17 -7.74 -50.58 6.79
N ALA A 18 -8.05 -51.87 6.63
CA ALA A 18 -7.60 -52.91 7.56
C ALA A 18 -6.08 -53.12 7.50
N ARG A 19 -5.44 -52.93 6.33
CA ARG A 19 -3.97 -52.94 6.22
C ARG A 19 -3.33 -51.73 6.89
N ALA A 20 -3.88 -50.53 6.67
CA ALA A 20 -3.37 -49.30 7.29
C ALA A 20 -3.44 -49.35 8.83
N GLN A 21 -4.54 -49.87 9.40
CA GLN A 21 -4.67 -50.04 10.85
C GLN A 21 -3.69 -51.06 11.42
N ARG A 22 -3.40 -52.15 10.70
CA ARG A 22 -2.38 -53.13 11.13
C ARG A 22 -0.97 -52.56 11.10
N ALA A 23 -0.64 -51.77 10.09
CA ALA A 23 0.66 -51.08 10.01
C ALA A 23 0.83 -50.11 11.18
N GLN A 24 -0.18 -49.25 11.42
CA GLN A 24 -0.15 -48.33 12.56
C GLN A 24 -0.05 -49.06 13.91
N ALA A 25 -0.74 -50.20 14.08
CA ALA A 25 -0.64 -51.00 15.30
C ALA A 25 0.76 -51.60 15.49
N ALA A 26 1.44 -51.99 14.41
CA ALA A 26 2.83 -52.46 14.47
C ALA A 26 3.80 -51.32 14.85
N ASP A 27 3.61 -50.14 14.27
CA ASP A 27 4.42 -48.95 14.60
C ASP A 27 4.27 -48.56 16.07
N TRP A 28 3.05 -48.61 16.62
CA TRP A 28 2.80 -48.38 18.04
C TRP A 28 3.44 -49.44 18.94
N ALA A 29 3.42 -50.72 18.54
CA ALA A 29 4.07 -51.79 19.29
C ALA A 29 5.60 -51.60 19.34
N GLN A 30 6.21 -51.12 18.25
CA GLN A 30 7.63 -50.76 18.21
C GLN A 30 7.95 -49.62 19.19
N ILE A 31 7.15 -48.55 19.17
CA ILE A 31 7.30 -47.42 20.10
C ILE A 31 7.14 -47.87 21.56
N ASP A 32 6.13 -48.69 21.86
CA ASP A 32 5.88 -49.16 23.23
C ASP A 32 7.05 -50.03 23.75
N SER A 33 7.60 -50.90 22.89
CA SER A 33 8.82 -51.68 23.20
C SER A 33 10.02 -50.76 23.44
N TRP A 34 10.24 -49.78 22.56
CA TRP A 34 11.33 -48.82 22.69
C TRP A 34 11.22 -47.95 23.95
N LEU A 35 10.03 -47.43 24.26
CA LEU A 35 9.76 -46.68 25.49
C LEU A 35 9.98 -47.56 26.73
N SER A 36 9.51 -48.82 26.71
CA SER A 36 9.73 -49.72 27.84
C SER A 36 11.23 -49.97 28.11
N SER A 37 12.04 -50.07 27.05
CA SER A 37 13.49 -50.20 27.13
C SER A 37 14.16 -48.94 27.68
N LYS A 38 13.80 -47.74 27.18
CA LYS A 38 14.39 -46.48 27.64
C LYS A 38 13.99 -46.13 29.09
N TYR A 39 12.80 -46.52 29.55
CA TYR A 39 12.32 -46.22 30.91
C TYR A 39 12.73 -47.27 31.96
N GLN A 40 13.30 -48.42 31.56
CA GLN A 40 13.91 -49.42 32.46
C GLN A 40 13.05 -49.76 33.70
N GLY A 41 11.75 -49.99 33.49
CA GLY A 41 10.80 -50.31 34.57
C GLY A 41 10.16 -49.11 35.27
N ARG A 42 10.45 -47.87 34.87
CA ARG A 42 9.68 -46.68 35.26
C ARG A 42 8.41 -46.56 34.42
N SER A 43 7.35 -46.01 34.99
CA SER A 43 6.11 -45.77 34.26
C SER A 43 6.33 -44.75 33.15
N VAL A 44 6.01 -45.11 31.92
CA VAL A 44 6.00 -44.19 30.78
C VAL A 44 4.93 -43.11 31.02
N PRO A 45 5.26 -41.82 30.89
CA PRO A 45 4.28 -40.74 31.00
C PRO A 45 3.13 -40.94 30.03
N LEU A 46 1.90 -40.62 30.45
CA LEU A 46 0.74 -40.67 29.57
C LEU A 46 0.87 -39.60 28.48
N PHE A 47 0.66 -39.98 27.24
CA PHE A 47 0.66 -39.08 26.09
C PHE A 47 -0.49 -39.43 25.13
N GLU A 48 -0.87 -38.46 24.31
CA GLU A 48 -1.94 -38.62 23.34
C GLU A 48 -1.48 -39.47 22.15
N ARG A 49 -2.23 -40.50 21.77
CA ARG A 49 -1.91 -41.36 20.62
C ARG A 49 -2.57 -40.84 19.34
N ASN A 50 -1.93 -39.84 18.74
CA ASN A 50 -2.32 -39.25 17.46
C ASN A 50 -1.33 -39.60 16.34
N GLU A 51 -1.75 -39.47 15.08
CA GLU A 51 -0.87 -39.73 13.93
C GLU A 51 0.38 -38.84 13.94
N ASP A 52 0.25 -37.59 14.38
CA ASP A 52 1.39 -36.67 14.50
C ASP A 52 2.38 -37.13 15.59
N THR A 53 1.86 -37.65 16.72
CA THR A 53 2.70 -38.20 17.78
C THR A 53 3.38 -39.50 17.37
N LEU A 54 2.71 -40.35 16.58
CA LEU A 54 3.30 -41.56 16.01
C LEU A 54 4.48 -41.21 15.10
N LYS A 55 4.29 -40.25 14.19
CA LYS A 55 5.35 -39.76 13.29
C LYS A 55 6.53 -39.18 14.08
N ALA A 56 6.26 -38.35 15.08
CA ALA A 56 7.30 -37.74 15.91
C ALA A 56 8.09 -38.78 16.71
N LEU A 57 7.40 -39.76 17.31
CA LEU A 57 8.04 -40.82 18.10
C LEU A 57 8.84 -41.78 17.21
N LEU A 58 8.34 -42.18 16.04
CA LEU A 58 9.11 -42.98 15.09
C LEU A 58 10.38 -42.25 14.61
N ALA A 59 10.27 -40.96 14.30
CA ALA A 59 11.43 -40.15 13.94
C ALA A 59 12.46 -40.09 15.07
N LEU A 60 11.99 -39.99 16.32
CA LEU A 60 12.85 -39.95 17.50
C LEU A 60 13.50 -41.31 17.79
N VAL A 61 12.78 -42.42 17.59
CA VAL A 61 13.32 -43.79 17.66
C VAL A 61 14.46 -43.93 16.66
N ALA A 62 14.22 -43.62 15.38
CA ALA A 62 15.22 -43.72 14.33
C ALA A 62 16.44 -42.81 14.58
N ALA A 63 16.22 -41.60 15.11
CA ALA A 63 17.31 -40.69 15.48
C ALA A 63 18.12 -41.23 16.68
N ASN A 64 17.47 -41.86 17.67
CA ASN A 64 18.15 -42.51 18.78
C ASN A 64 18.98 -43.71 18.32
N GLU A 65 18.40 -44.59 17.51
CA GLU A 65 19.09 -45.78 16.98
C GLU A 65 20.33 -45.36 16.20
N LYS A 66 20.21 -44.36 15.32
CA LYS A 66 21.36 -43.80 14.61
C LYS A 66 22.42 -43.23 15.55
N ALA A 67 22.02 -42.50 16.59
CA ALA A 67 22.97 -41.95 17.56
C ALA A 67 23.65 -43.05 18.40
N ASP A 68 22.91 -44.09 18.76
CA ASP A 68 23.42 -45.26 19.50
C ASP A 68 24.42 -46.04 18.61
N GLU A 69 24.14 -46.22 17.32
CA GLU A 69 25.07 -46.82 16.32
C GLU A 69 26.35 -45.98 16.15
N GLU A 70 26.23 -44.66 15.97
CA GLU A 70 27.39 -43.76 15.86
C GLU A 70 28.26 -43.83 17.11
N ARG A 71 27.65 -43.89 18.30
CA ARG A 71 28.36 -44.02 19.56
C ARG A 71 29.07 -45.37 19.69
N GLU A 72 28.45 -46.46 19.25
CA GLU A 72 29.06 -47.79 19.27
C GLU A 72 30.29 -47.85 18.34
N VAL A 73 30.19 -47.26 17.15
CA VAL A 73 31.31 -47.16 16.21
C VAL A 73 32.45 -46.35 16.82
N LEU A 74 32.17 -45.17 17.38
CA LEU A 74 33.17 -44.34 18.04
C LEU A 74 33.85 -45.08 19.20
N TRP A 75 33.06 -45.72 20.06
CA TRP A 75 33.58 -46.51 21.17
C TRP A 75 34.50 -47.64 20.69
N THR A 76 34.14 -48.31 19.60
CA THR A 76 34.94 -49.39 19.02
C THR A 76 36.25 -48.86 18.44
N VAL A 77 36.22 -47.70 17.78
CA VAL A 77 37.41 -47.03 17.26
C VAL A 77 38.31 -46.61 18.41
N GLU A 78 37.79 -45.90 19.42
CA GLU A 78 38.53 -45.47 20.61
C GLU A 78 39.20 -46.65 21.33
N LYS A 79 38.45 -47.74 21.53
CA LYS A 79 38.98 -48.95 22.16
C LYS A 79 40.12 -49.56 21.35
N ARG A 80 40.01 -49.59 20.01
CA ARG A 80 41.06 -50.10 19.13
C ARG A 80 42.28 -49.19 19.13
N THR A 81 42.08 -47.88 19.06
CA THR A 81 43.18 -46.91 19.12
C THR A 81 43.90 -46.94 20.46
N LEU A 82 43.19 -47.10 21.57
CA LEU A 82 43.82 -47.26 22.89
C LEU A 82 44.66 -48.53 22.96
N ALA A 83 44.14 -49.66 22.48
CA ALA A 83 44.89 -50.92 22.46
C ALA A 83 46.15 -50.84 21.56
N GLU A 84 46.09 -50.10 20.45
CA GLU A 84 47.24 -49.86 19.59
C GLU A 84 48.30 -48.98 20.28
N VAL A 85 47.88 -47.88 20.92
CA VAL A 85 48.78 -47.01 21.69
C VAL A 85 49.42 -47.76 22.86
N GLU A 86 48.66 -48.58 23.60
CA GLU A 86 49.21 -49.43 24.68
C GLU A 86 50.26 -50.40 24.14
N ALA A 87 50.00 -51.06 23.02
CA ALA A 87 50.96 -51.99 22.40
C ALA A 87 52.22 -51.28 21.86
N ASP A 88 52.11 -50.04 21.39
CA ASP A 88 53.25 -49.24 20.93
C ASP A 88 54.07 -48.68 22.09
N LEU A 89 53.45 -48.35 23.22
CA LEU A 89 54.15 -47.98 24.45
C LEU A 89 55.00 -49.13 24.99
N GLU A 90 54.53 -50.38 24.89
CA GLU A 90 55.32 -51.56 25.28
C GLU A 90 56.53 -51.80 24.36
N ARG A 91 56.45 -51.42 23.08
CA ARG A 91 57.59 -51.47 22.14
C ARG A 91 58.55 -50.29 22.32
N SER A 92 58.06 -49.18 22.85
CA SER A 92 58.77 -47.92 23.01
C SER A 92 59.91 -47.97 24.04
N ASP A 93 59.98 -48.96 24.93
CA ASP A 93 61.04 -49.01 25.95
C ASP A 93 62.45 -49.17 25.34
N ASP A 94 62.57 -49.94 24.24
CA ASP A 94 63.81 -50.07 23.48
C ASP A 94 64.11 -48.80 22.65
N ASP A 95 63.07 -48.15 22.11
CA ASP A 95 63.19 -46.91 21.34
C ASP A 95 63.50 -45.69 22.23
N ALA A 96 63.07 -45.69 23.50
CA ALA A 96 63.33 -44.63 24.46
C ALA A 96 64.83 -44.44 24.72
N ALA A 97 65.59 -45.53 24.78
CA ALA A 97 67.05 -45.47 24.91
C ALA A 97 67.72 -44.84 23.68
N ILE A 98 67.20 -45.12 22.48
CA ILE A 98 67.68 -44.56 21.21
C ILE A 98 67.33 -43.06 21.11
N LEU A 99 66.11 -42.69 21.48
CA LEU A 99 65.64 -41.31 21.48
C LEU A 99 66.42 -40.44 22.49
N GLU A 100 66.74 -40.98 23.67
CA GLU A 100 67.55 -40.27 24.65
C GLU A 100 69.00 -40.08 24.17
N ALA A 101 69.58 -41.09 23.51
CA ALA A 101 70.89 -40.96 22.86
C ALA A 101 70.86 -39.89 21.75
N LEU A 102 69.83 -39.87 20.90
CA LEU A 102 69.65 -38.84 19.87
C LEU A 102 69.49 -37.44 20.47
N ARG A 103 68.73 -37.31 21.56
CA ARG A 103 68.54 -36.05 22.28
C ARG A 103 69.86 -35.50 22.82
N MET A 104 70.71 -36.36 23.38
CA MET A 104 72.03 -36.01 23.91
C MET A 104 73.02 -35.54 22.83
N HIS A 105 72.81 -35.95 21.57
CA HIS A 105 73.66 -35.57 20.42
C HIS A 105 73.09 -34.40 19.60
N LEU A 106 71.90 -33.90 19.95
CA LEU A 106 71.28 -32.77 19.27
C LEU A 106 71.86 -31.44 19.74
N SER A 107 71.94 -30.46 18.83
CA SER A 107 72.33 -29.09 19.20
C SER A 107 71.22 -28.45 20.07
N PRO A 108 71.55 -27.46 20.93
CA PRO A 108 70.54 -26.79 21.77
C PRO A 108 69.45 -26.09 20.94
N ASP A 109 69.81 -25.56 19.76
CA ASP A 109 68.85 -24.93 18.83
C ASP A 109 67.88 -25.96 18.21
N ALA A 110 68.38 -27.16 17.89
CA ALA A 110 67.56 -28.25 17.40
C ALA A 110 66.61 -28.79 18.49
N GLN A 111 67.06 -28.87 19.75
CA GLN A 111 66.19 -29.23 20.88
C GLN A 111 65.07 -28.19 21.06
N GLN A 112 65.41 -26.90 21.05
CA GLN A 112 64.45 -25.83 21.21
C GLN A 112 63.40 -25.80 20.09
N SER A 113 63.80 -26.04 18.84
CA SER A 113 62.87 -26.09 17.70
C SER A 113 61.95 -27.31 17.74
N LEU A 114 62.43 -28.47 18.19
CA LEU A 114 61.58 -29.65 18.41
C LEU A 114 60.60 -29.45 19.57
N ASP A 115 61.05 -28.88 20.69
CA ASP A 115 60.18 -28.55 21.83
C ASP A 115 59.09 -27.55 21.41
N ALA A 116 59.45 -26.53 20.63
CA ALA A 116 58.50 -25.57 20.09
C ALA A 116 57.50 -26.23 19.11
N LEU A 117 57.95 -27.14 18.25
CA LEU A 117 57.08 -27.90 17.35
C LEU A 117 56.13 -28.80 18.14
N ALA A 118 56.62 -29.53 19.14
CA ALA A 118 55.82 -30.38 20.00
C ALA A 118 54.77 -29.55 20.77
N ALA A 119 55.18 -28.44 21.38
CA ALA A 119 54.27 -27.53 22.07
C ALA A 119 53.20 -26.95 21.13
N CYS A 120 53.58 -26.54 19.91
CA CYS A 120 52.63 -26.08 18.90
C CYS A 120 51.68 -27.20 18.43
N SER A 121 52.20 -28.41 18.21
CA SER A 121 51.39 -29.56 17.80
C SER A 121 50.35 -29.92 18.85
N VAL A 122 50.71 -29.87 20.13
CA VAL A 122 49.80 -30.10 21.26
C VAL A 122 48.79 -28.96 21.37
N ALA A 123 49.22 -27.71 21.27
CA ALA A 123 48.33 -26.55 21.38
C ALA A 123 47.29 -26.49 20.25
N ILE A 124 47.65 -26.97 19.05
CA ILE A 124 46.79 -27.01 17.86
C ILE A 124 46.01 -28.32 17.77
N ASP A 125 46.27 -29.28 18.66
CA ASP A 125 45.72 -30.65 18.63
C ASP A 125 45.91 -31.29 17.25
N SER A 126 47.13 -31.16 16.70
CA SER A 126 47.45 -31.71 15.39
C SER A 126 47.60 -33.23 15.46
N PRO A 127 46.86 -34.01 14.65
CA PRO A 127 46.91 -35.46 14.66
C PRO A 127 48.23 -36.03 14.14
N ARG A 128 49.07 -35.20 13.50
CA ARG A 128 50.42 -35.56 13.05
C ARG A 128 51.41 -34.48 13.48
N PRO A 129 52.45 -34.81 14.27
CA PRO A 129 53.44 -33.85 14.76
C PRO A 129 54.52 -33.54 13.70
N GLY A 130 54.10 -33.09 12.52
CA GLY A 130 54.99 -32.64 11.45
C GLY A 130 54.85 -31.14 11.22
N ALA A 131 55.94 -30.44 10.92
CA ALA A 131 55.94 -28.99 10.72
C ALA A 131 54.95 -28.53 9.62
N GLU A 132 54.85 -29.28 8.52
CA GLU A 132 53.90 -28.99 7.45
C GLU A 132 52.45 -29.23 7.90
N SER A 133 52.21 -30.31 8.63
CA SER A 133 50.87 -30.64 9.15
C SER A 133 50.40 -29.59 10.15
N THR A 134 51.26 -29.17 11.08
CA THR A 134 50.93 -28.13 12.07
C THR A 134 50.73 -26.77 11.41
N ALA A 135 51.51 -26.44 10.36
CA ALA A 135 51.28 -25.24 9.57
C ALA A 135 49.94 -25.27 8.83
N HIS A 136 49.58 -26.40 8.22
CA HIS A 136 48.29 -26.55 7.54
C HIS A 136 47.11 -26.45 8.50
N THR A 137 47.17 -27.11 9.66
CA THR A 137 46.11 -27.01 10.67
C THR A 137 46.01 -25.60 11.24
N LEU A 138 47.13 -24.90 11.45
CA LEU A 138 47.13 -23.49 11.85
C LEU A 138 46.45 -22.60 10.80
N ILE A 139 46.80 -22.75 9.52
CA ILE A 139 46.17 -22.00 8.43
C ILE A 139 44.67 -22.31 8.36
N GLN A 140 44.28 -23.57 8.53
CA GLN A 140 42.89 -23.97 8.56
C GLN A 140 42.12 -23.35 9.73
N LEU A 141 42.65 -23.44 10.96
CA LEU A 141 42.01 -22.85 12.13
C LEU A 141 41.93 -21.33 12.05
N THR A 142 42.97 -20.66 11.54
CA THR A 142 42.97 -19.20 11.37
C THR A 142 41.98 -18.75 10.30
N THR A 143 41.89 -19.45 9.17
CA THR A 143 40.88 -19.17 8.13
C THR A 143 39.46 -19.42 8.63
N GLN A 144 39.22 -20.52 9.36
CA GLN A 144 37.93 -20.81 9.99
C GLN A 144 37.55 -19.75 11.03
N SER A 145 38.48 -19.40 11.93
CA SER A 145 38.27 -18.36 12.95
C SER A 145 37.92 -17.01 12.31
N HIS A 146 38.62 -16.64 11.24
CA HIS A 146 38.31 -15.41 10.51
C HIS A 146 36.94 -15.47 9.83
N ALA A 147 36.60 -16.57 9.16
CA ALA A 147 35.31 -16.75 8.51
C ALA A 147 34.15 -16.65 9.53
N LEU A 148 34.28 -17.29 10.69
CA LEU A 148 33.28 -17.22 11.77
C LEU A 148 33.17 -15.80 12.34
N SER A 149 34.30 -15.10 12.51
CA SER A 149 34.31 -13.71 12.98
C SER A 149 33.60 -12.78 11.99
N GLN A 150 33.83 -12.97 10.68
CA GLN A 150 33.12 -12.22 9.63
C GLN A 150 31.61 -12.53 9.64
N GLN A 151 31.23 -13.80 9.81
CA GLN A 151 29.82 -14.20 9.90
C GLN A 151 29.13 -13.57 11.11
N LEU A 152 29.77 -13.56 12.28
CA LEU A 152 29.27 -12.88 13.47
C LEU A 152 29.08 -11.37 13.24
N HIS A 153 30.06 -10.72 12.59
CA HIS A 153 29.93 -9.30 12.27
C HIS A 153 28.74 -9.03 11.34
N ARG A 154 28.55 -9.87 10.31
CA ARG A 154 27.41 -9.78 9.39
C ARG A 154 26.08 -10.01 10.11
N LEU A 155 26.00 -10.98 11.00
CA LEU A 155 24.81 -11.26 11.79
C LEU A 155 24.47 -10.10 12.72
N ASN A 156 25.47 -9.53 13.40
CA ASN A 156 25.27 -8.35 14.25
C ASN A 156 24.79 -7.14 13.45
N HIS A 157 25.35 -6.90 12.27
CA HIS A 157 24.87 -5.84 11.37
C HIS A 157 23.40 -6.07 10.97
N LEU A 158 23.07 -7.29 10.55
CA LEU A 158 21.70 -7.63 10.15
C LEU A 158 20.72 -7.52 11.32
N HIS A 159 21.13 -7.95 12.52
CA HIS A 159 20.35 -7.81 13.74
C HIS A 159 20.04 -6.34 14.05
N SER A 160 21.06 -5.47 14.06
CA SER A 160 20.89 -4.04 14.27
C SER A 160 20.00 -3.40 13.18
N TYR A 161 20.15 -3.83 11.93
CA TYR A 161 19.29 -3.37 10.84
C TYR A 161 17.83 -3.80 11.02
N LEU A 162 17.57 -5.06 11.37
CA LEU A 162 16.21 -5.53 11.64
C LEU A 162 15.60 -4.83 12.86
N GLN A 163 16.38 -4.60 13.92
CA GLN A 163 15.92 -3.84 15.08
C GLN A 163 15.52 -2.40 14.71
N SER A 164 16.32 -1.71 13.88
CA SER A 164 15.99 -0.36 13.44
C SER A 164 14.75 -0.34 12.54
N GLN A 165 14.61 -1.32 11.64
CA GLN A 165 13.41 -1.49 10.82
C GLN A 165 12.17 -1.77 11.66
N MET A 166 12.27 -2.65 12.67
CA MET A 166 11.18 -2.91 13.60
C MET A 166 10.78 -1.66 14.39
N PHE A 167 11.75 -0.86 14.83
CA PHE A 167 11.47 0.41 15.49
C PHE A 167 10.76 1.40 14.56
N ALA A 168 11.24 1.54 13.32
CA ALA A 168 10.63 2.41 12.32
C ALA A 168 9.19 1.98 11.99
N LEU A 169 8.96 0.68 11.74
CA LEU A 169 7.64 0.13 11.47
C LEU A 169 6.69 0.30 12.67
N ARG A 170 7.16 0.11 13.90
CA ARG A 170 6.36 0.37 15.10
C ARG A 170 6.00 1.84 15.26
N ALA A 171 6.92 2.76 14.93
CA ALA A 171 6.62 4.19 14.92
C ALA A 171 5.54 4.53 13.89
N GLN A 172 5.67 4.03 12.65
CA GLN A 172 4.65 4.20 11.62
C GLN A 172 3.29 3.59 12.01
N LEU A 173 3.31 2.41 12.64
CA LEU A 173 2.08 1.76 13.10
C LEU A 173 1.43 2.55 14.23
N ARG A 174 2.19 3.19 15.11
CA ARG A 174 1.67 4.11 16.13
C ARG A 174 1.07 5.36 15.51
N ASP A 175 1.64 5.88 14.43
CA ASP A 175 1.11 7.05 13.72
C ASP A 175 -0.21 6.73 13.00
N ILE A 176 -0.36 5.50 12.49
CA ILE A 176 -1.58 5.03 11.82
C ILE A 176 -2.63 4.56 12.84
N GLN A 177 -2.19 3.99 13.98
CA GLN A 177 -3.13 3.54 14.99
C GLN A 177 -3.84 4.74 15.62
N PRO A 178 -5.18 4.66 15.75
CA PRO A 178 -5.93 5.66 16.46
C PRO A 178 -5.52 5.62 17.93
N SER A 179 -4.58 6.48 18.34
CA SER A 179 -4.24 6.65 19.74
C SER A 179 -5.52 7.05 20.48
N LYS A 180 -5.89 6.25 21.50
CA LYS A 180 -7.14 6.42 22.25
C LYS A 180 -7.26 7.79 22.94
N ASP A 181 -6.13 8.49 23.09
CA ASP A 181 -5.99 9.67 23.93
C ASP A 181 -5.77 10.99 23.14
N THR A 182 -5.62 10.96 21.81
CA THR A 182 -5.36 12.19 21.05
C THR A 182 -6.53 12.53 20.12
N THR A 183 -7.20 13.63 20.43
CA THR A 183 -8.35 14.23 19.73
C THR A 183 -8.11 14.60 18.26
N ALA A 184 -6.89 14.39 17.74
CA ALA A 184 -6.46 14.66 16.38
C ALA A 184 -6.21 13.35 15.63
N ASN A 185 -7.27 12.57 15.45
CA ASN A 185 -7.20 11.30 14.76
C ASN A 185 -7.49 11.52 13.27
N THR A 186 -6.45 11.82 12.49
CA THR A 186 -6.54 12.15 11.06
C THR A 186 -7.15 11.03 10.20
N PHE A 187 -7.16 9.80 10.72
CA PHE A 187 -7.67 8.59 10.04
C PHE A 187 -8.92 7.98 10.69
N SER A 188 -9.48 8.59 11.74
CA SER A 188 -10.78 8.17 12.27
C SER A 188 -11.88 9.01 11.65
N VAL A 189 -12.95 8.34 11.23
CA VAL A 189 -14.20 9.02 10.87
C VAL A 189 -14.64 9.83 12.10
N PRO A 190 -14.81 11.16 11.99
CA PRO A 190 -15.32 11.98 13.08
C PRO A 190 -16.64 11.40 13.58
N LEU A 191 -16.78 11.21 14.90
CA LEU A 191 -17.99 10.66 15.52
C LEU A 191 -19.26 11.49 15.19
N SER A 192 -19.09 12.75 14.77
CA SER A 192 -20.16 13.66 14.35
C SER A 192 -20.60 13.48 12.89
N LEU A 193 -19.83 12.80 12.04
CA LEU A 193 -20.12 12.68 10.61
C LEU A 193 -21.43 11.93 10.33
N PRO A 194 -21.76 10.82 11.03
CA PRO A 194 -23.05 10.15 10.86
C PRO A 194 -24.23 11.02 11.30
N GLN A 195 -24.08 11.75 12.41
CA GLN A 195 -25.11 12.68 12.91
C GLN A 195 -25.34 13.82 11.91
N GLN A 196 -24.27 14.45 11.42
CA GLN A 196 -24.36 15.48 10.38
C GLN A 196 -25.00 14.90 9.10
N THR A 197 -24.59 13.73 8.63
CA THR A 197 -25.20 13.11 7.43
C THR A 197 -26.71 12.90 7.60
N GLN A 198 -27.16 12.53 8.80
CA GLN A 198 -28.58 12.38 9.11
C GLN A 198 -29.33 13.74 9.13
N GLU A 199 -28.72 14.78 9.67
CA GLU A 199 -29.28 16.15 9.64
C GLU A 199 -29.37 16.69 8.23
N TRP A 200 -28.31 16.55 7.43
CA TRP A 200 -28.27 16.99 6.04
C TRP A 200 -29.30 16.26 5.19
N THR A 201 -29.45 14.95 5.36
CA THR A 201 -30.49 14.19 4.64
C THR A 201 -31.91 14.61 5.03
N ARG A 202 -32.16 14.94 6.30
CA ARG A 202 -33.45 15.51 6.74
C ARG A 202 -33.69 16.88 6.13
N ASN A 203 -32.69 17.76 6.16
CA ASN A 203 -32.78 19.10 5.58
C ASN A 203 -32.99 19.06 4.07
N THR A 204 -32.28 18.19 3.34
CA THR A 204 -32.47 18.01 1.90
C THR A 204 -33.89 17.53 1.58
N LYS A 205 -34.47 16.61 2.37
CA LYS A 205 -35.87 16.19 2.20
C LYS A 205 -36.84 17.37 2.39
N MET A 206 -36.62 18.18 3.43
CA MET A 206 -37.43 19.37 3.68
C MET A 206 -37.31 20.41 2.55
N LEU A 207 -36.09 20.70 2.09
CA LEU A 207 -35.88 21.62 0.99
C LEU A 207 -36.52 21.11 -0.31
N LYS A 208 -36.41 19.82 -0.62
CA LYS A 208 -37.07 19.24 -1.80
C LYS A 208 -38.59 19.41 -1.74
N ALA A 209 -39.21 19.18 -0.58
CA ALA A 209 -40.64 19.42 -0.40
C ALA A 209 -41.01 20.90 -0.59
N LYS A 210 -40.17 21.82 -0.10
CA LYS A 210 -40.37 23.27 -0.28
C LYS A 210 -40.20 23.73 -1.72
N VAL A 211 -39.23 23.17 -2.46
CA VAL A 211 -39.05 23.46 -3.88
C VAL A 211 -40.28 23.01 -4.66
N ALA A 212 -40.78 21.79 -4.44
CA ALA A 212 -42.00 21.31 -5.08
C ALA A 212 -43.22 22.21 -4.76
N GLU A 213 -43.36 22.65 -3.50
CA GLU A 213 -44.42 23.59 -3.10
C GLU A 213 -44.30 24.94 -3.82
N TYR A 214 -43.07 25.48 -3.97
CA TYR A 214 -42.86 26.73 -4.69
C TYR A 214 -43.08 26.58 -6.20
N GLU A 215 -42.67 25.46 -6.80
CA GLU A 215 -42.96 25.13 -8.20
C GLU A 215 -44.48 25.04 -8.43
N GLU A 216 -45.21 24.37 -7.54
CA GLU A 216 -46.67 24.28 -7.60
C GLU A 216 -47.32 25.66 -7.45
N ARG A 217 -46.85 26.50 -6.52
CA ARG A 217 -47.34 27.88 -6.38
C ARG A 217 -47.03 28.73 -7.61
N LEU A 218 -45.85 28.58 -8.21
CA LEU A 218 -45.45 29.33 -9.41
C LEU A 218 -46.29 28.89 -10.61
N ASN A 219 -46.55 27.59 -10.74
CA ASN A 219 -47.46 27.02 -11.72
C ASN A 219 -48.93 27.43 -11.49
N ALA A 220 -49.37 27.52 -10.24
CA ALA A 220 -50.70 28.00 -9.90
C ALA A 220 -50.85 29.51 -10.15
N LEU A 221 -49.80 30.31 -9.90
CA LEU A 221 -49.75 31.73 -10.22
C LEU A 221 -49.74 31.96 -11.74
N SER A 222 -48.95 31.18 -12.49
CA SER A 222 -48.95 31.25 -13.96
C SER A 222 -50.27 30.79 -14.57
N ALA A 223 -50.94 29.79 -13.97
CA ALA A 223 -52.26 29.33 -14.40
C ALA A 223 -53.42 30.25 -13.95
N SER A 224 -53.28 30.93 -12.81
CA SER A 224 -54.30 31.83 -12.23
C SER A 224 -54.26 33.24 -12.82
N LEU A 225 -53.24 33.61 -13.58
CA LEU A 225 -53.21 34.83 -14.38
C LEU A 225 -54.12 34.63 -15.61
N PRO A 226 -55.34 35.20 -15.64
CA PRO A 226 -56.20 35.12 -16.81
C PRO A 226 -55.62 36.07 -17.85
N GLY A 227 -54.93 35.54 -18.85
CA GLY A 227 -54.31 36.34 -19.91
C GLY A 227 -52.87 36.01 -20.26
N SER A 228 -52.40 34.77 -20.05
CA SER A 228 -51.10 34.29 -20.58
C SER A 228 -51.09 34.09 -22.10
N GLU A 229 -51.79 34.94 -22.86
CA GLU A 229 -51.48 35.25 -24.26
C GLU A 229 -50.71 36.58 -24.38
N TYR A 230 -50.54 37.30 -23.27
CA TYR A 230 -49.77 38.54 -23.18
C TYR A 230 -48.77 38.49 -22.02
N SER A 231 -47.90 37.47 -21.97
CA SER A 231 -46.57 37.72 -21.41
C SER A 231 -45.80 38.51 -22.46
N VAL A 232 -46.13 39.79 -22.61
CA VAL A 232 -45.32 40.71 -23.42
C VAL A 232 -43.96 40.69 -22.76
N GLY A 233 -43.05 39.91 -23.35
CA GLY A 233 -41.69 39.83 -22.88
C GLY A 233 -41.11 41.23 -22.90
N VAL A 234 -40.12 41.50 -22.07
CA VAL A 234 -39.36 42.76 -22.18
C VAL A 234 -38.89 42.97 -23.63
N GLU A 235 -38.64 41.88 -24.36
CA GLU A 235 -38.36 41.86 -25.81
C GLU A 235 -39.50 42.45 -26.67
N ASP A 236 -40.75 42.02 -26.47
CA ASP A 236 -41.90 42.50 -27.25
C ASP A 236 -42.18 44.00 -27.00
N VAL A 237 -41.90 44.49 -25.78
CA VAL A 237 -41.99 45.92 -25.46
C VAL A 237 -40.93 46.72 -26.22
N VAL A 238 -39.72 46.17 -26.36
CA VAL A 238 -38.60 46.82 -27.07
C VAL A 238 -38.87 46.86 -28.58
N GLU A 239 -39.49 45.81 -29.15
CA GLU A 239 -39.90 45.82 -30.56
C GLU A 239 -40.95 46.89 -30.85
N LEU A 240 -41.99 46.98 -30.01
CA LEU A 240 -43.01 48.03 -30.11
C LEU A 240 -42.43 49.44 -29.95
N GLU A 241 -41.45 49.62 -29.06
CA GLU A 241 -40.77 50.90 -28.89
C GLU A 241 -40.06 51.34 -30.17
N ASN A 242 -39.34 50.42 -30.81
CA ASN A 242 -38.63 50.70 -32.07
C ASN A 242 -39.60 51.06 -33.21
N GLU A 243 -40.74 50.36 -33.33
CA GLU A 243 -41.77 50.69 -34.31
C GLU A 243 -42.35 52.10 -34.09
N VAL A 244 -42.60 52.48 -32.84
CA VAL A 244 -43.10 53.82 -32.48
C VAL A 244 -42.06 54.89 -32.82
N VAL A 245 -40.78 54.63 -32.59
CA VAL A 245 -39.70 55.56 -32.95
C VAL A 245 -39.64 55.78 -34.46
N ASP A 246 -39.78 54.72 -35.26
CA ASP A 246 -39.75 54.83 -36.72
C ASP A 246 -41.02 55.48 -37.29
N MET A 247 -42.17 55.23 -36.69
CA MET A 247 -43.42 55.94 -36.99
C MET A 247 -43.26 57.44 -36.72
N ARG A 248 -42.66 57.82 -35.59
CA ARG A 248 -42.38 59.23 -35.26
C ARG A 248 -41.44 59.90 -36.26
N LYS A 249 -40.39 59.22 -36.71
CA LYS A 249 -39.50 59.74 -37.76
C LYS A 249 -40.27 60.01 -39.05
N ARG A 250 -41.14 59.08 -39.47
CA ARG A 250 -41.99 59.25 -40.66
C ARG A 250 -42.97 60.41 -40.52
N VAL A 251 -43.62 60.54 -39.37
CA VAL A 251 -44.52 61.67 -39.08
C VAL A 251 -43.76 62.99 -39.15
N ASN A 252 -42.59 63.11 -38.51
CA ASN A 252 -41.78 64.32 -38.58
C ASN A 252 -41.35 64.68 -40.01
N GLN A 253 -41.02 63.68 -40.84
CA GLN A 253 -40.69 63.90 -42.24
C GLN A 253 -41.90 64.42 -43.02
N LEU A 254 -43.07 63.80 -42.84
CA LEU A 254 -44.31 64.26 -43.48
C LEU A 254 -44.72 65.65 -43.01
N GLU A 255 -44.60 65.95 -41.72
CA GLU A 255 -44.85 67.28 -41.19
C GLU A 255 -43.91 68.33 -41.78
N SER A 256 -42.62 68.01 -41.99
CA SER A 256 -41.71 68.93 -42.65
C SER A 256 -42.07 69.17 -44.13
N GLN A 257 -42.56 68.15 -44.83
CA GLN A 257 -43.09 68.29 -46.18
C GLN A 257 -44.34 69.17 -46.19
N ILE A 258 -45.27 68.96 -45.26
CA ILE A 258 -46.50 69.76 -45.12
C ILE A 258 -46.18 71.21 -44.79
N LYS A 259 -45.23 71.48 -43.89
CA LYS A 259 -44.75 72.84 -43.60
C LYS A 259 -44.20 73.55 -44.84
N GLY A 260 -43.58 72.81 -45.76
CA GLY A 260 -43.15 73.35 -47.05
C GLY A 260 -44.30 73.82 -47.95
N PHE A 261 -45.51 73.32 -47.72
CA PHE A 261 -46.74 73.71 -48.44
C PHE A 261 -47.68 74.60 -47.61
N GLU A 262 -47.31 74.90 -46.35
CA GLU A 262 -48.12 75.71 -45.44
C GLU A 262 -48.19 77.16 -45.96
N GLY A 263 -49.41 77.64 -46.22
CA GLY A 263 -49.66 78.97 -46.79
C GLY A 263 -49.85 79.02 -48.30
N LEU A 264 -49.72 77.91 -49.04
CA LEU A 264 -50.08 77.86 -50.46
C LEU A 264 -51.56 77.48 -50.67
N PRO A 265 -52.28 78.15 -51.59
CA PRO A 265 -53.62 77.73 -52.01
C PRO A 265 -53.63 76.30 -52.61
N PRO A 266 -54.73 75.53 -52.46
CA PRO A 266 -54.82 74.15 -52.91
C PRO A 266 -54.83 73.98 -54.44
N ASP A 267 -55.04 75.06 -55.20
CA ASP A 267 -54.97 75.07 -56.67
C ASP A 267 -53.55 75.40 -57.16
N ARG A 268 -52.98 74.53 -58.01
CA ARG A 268 -51.58 74.58 -58.46
C ARG A 268 -51.26 75.87 -59.22
N ASP A 269 -52.21 76.39 -59.98
CA ASP A 269 -52.00 77.60 -60.77
C ASP A 269 -52.16 78.88 -59.92
N ALA A 270 -53.00 78.84 -58.88
CA ALA A 270 -53.11 79.90 -57.88
C ALA A 270 -51.87 79.97 -56.96
N ALA A 271 -51.37 78.82 -56.52
CA ALA A 271 -50.13 78.68 -55.75
C ALA A 271 -48.92 79.27 -56.49
N ARG A 272 -48.80 79.02 -57.80
CA ARG A 272 -47.72 79.61 -58.64
C ARG A 272 -47.80 81.13 -58.74
N LYS A 273 -49.01 81.70 -58.76
CA LYS A 273 -49.19 83.17 -58.77
C LYS A 273 -48.81 83.77 -57.44
N GLU A 274 -49.18 83.13 -56.34
CA GLU A 274 -48.88 83.62 -54.99
C GLU A 274 -47.39 83.51 -54.66
N VAL A 275 -46.72 82.41 -55.05
CA VAL A 275 -45.26 82.29 -54.97
C VAL A 275 -44.58 83.39 -55.78
N LYS A 276 -45.01 83.66 -57.03
CA LYS A 276 -44.47 84.78 -57.82
C LYS A 276 -44.74 86.15 -57.22
N ARG A 277 -45.86 86.33 -56.52
CA ARG A 277 -46.18 87.57 -55.79
C ARG A 277 -45.21 87.76 -54.62
N ILE A 278 -45.05 86.72 -53.80
CA ILE A 278 -44.14 86.72 -52.65
C ILE A 278 -42.68 86.84 -53.11
N GLU A 279 -42.27 86.19 -54.21
CA GLU A 279 -40.93 86.34 -54.80
C GLU A 279 -40.65 87.79 -55.19
N LYS A 280 -41.61 88.47 -55.83
CA LYS A 280 -41.50 89.90 -56.14
C LYS A 280 -41.43 90.76 -54.89
N GLU A 281 -42.22 90.45 -53.87
CA GLU A 281 -42.24 91.15 -52.59
C GLU A 281 -40.91 90.96 -51.84
N VAL A 282 -40.34 89.75 -51.85
CA VAL A 282 -39.00 89.45 -51.33
C VAL A 282 -37.92 90.16 -52.12
N GLU A 283 -38.01 90.23 -53.45
CA GLU A 283 -37.06 91.01 -54.24
C GLU A 283 -37.16 92.51 -53.96
N LEU A 284 -38.37 93.04 -53.73
CA LEU A 284 -38.57 94.43 -53.34
C LEU A 284 -37.98 94.69 -51.95
N LEU A 285 -38.26 93.83 -50.96
CA LEU A 285 -37.67 93.91 -49.63
C LEU A 285 -36.16 93.71 -49.65
N LYS A 286 -35.61 92.88 -50.54
CA LYS A 286 -34.17 92.77 -50.76
C LYS A 286 -33.60 94.04 -51.36
N ARG A 287 -34.27 94.68 -52.33
CA ARG A 287 -33.85 95.97 -52.89
C ARG A 287 -33.95 97.09 -51.87
N GLU A 288 -34.96 97.09 -51.00
CA GLU A 288 -35.07 98.04 -49.88
C GLU A 288 -33.99 97.80 -48.84
N ARG A 289 -33.75 96.54 -48.44
CA ARG A 289 -32.63 96.16 -47.60
C ARG A 289 -31.32 96.62 -48.21
N ASP A 290 -31.10 96.41 -49.51
CA ASP A 290 -29.86 96.76 -50.20
C ASP A 290 -29.70 98.28 -50.34
N LYS A 291 -30.79 99.03 -50.49
CA LYS A 291 -30.78 100.50 -50.40
C LYS A 291 -30.44 100.98 -49.00
N VAL A 292 -31.09 100.44 -47.97
CA VAL A 292 -30.82 100.76 -46.56
C VAL A 292 -29.40 100.35 -46.16
N PHE A 293 -28.89 99.22 -46.68
CA PHE A 293 -27.49 98.81 -46.53
C PHE A 293 -26.55 99.76 -47.26
N ALA A 294 -26.87 100.18 -48.49
CA ALA A 294 -26.05 101.15 -49.23
C ALA A 294 -26.02 102.53 -48.54
N GLU A 295 -27.13 102.95 -47.92
CA GLU A 295 -27.20 104.17 -47.11
C GLU A 295 -26.46 104.05 -45.78
N MET A 296 -26.39 102.85 -45.18
CA MET A 296 -25.56 102.56 -43.99
C MET A 296 -24.06 102.39 -44.30
N VAL A 297 -23.68 102.03 -45.54
CA VAL A 297 -22.29 101.78 -45.97
C VAL A 297 -21.69 102.95 -46.75
N GLY A 298 -22.49 103.97 -47.10
CA GLY A 298 -22.10 105.20 -47.82
C GLY A 298 -21.74 106.41 -46.93
N LYS A 299 -21.45 106.20 -45.65
CA LYS A 299 -20.85 107.16 -44.72
C LYS A 299 -19.67 106.54 -43.99
#